data_AF-A0A4Q2XN26-F1
#
_entry.id   AF-A0A4Q2XN26-F1
#
_cell.length_a   1.000
_cell.length_b   1.000
_cell.length_c   1.000
_cell.angle_alpha   90.00
_cell.angle_beta   90.00
_cell.angle_gamma   90.00
#
_symmetry.space_group_name_H-M   'P 1'
#
loop_
_entity.id
_entity.type
_entity.pdbx_description
1 polymer ?
#
loop_
_entity_poly.entity_id
_entity_poly.type
_entity_poly.pdbx_seq_one_letter_code
_entity_poly.pdbx_strand_id
1 'polypeptide(L)'
;MKPTSLIFLCAVLSGWLLGRPWSHGEAPVPAPSVEQPVAPPSRPAKKVTRKRPLTQDEFLSALKQHAADSKKPGFNPMADMLAGWTDEQVIGALRESVSDPAAHGLPGDEGNVTFFLLTEWMRRDLDAAAQWLTGLDSTLLKGQLTPCMSANWPPERAAEGLAFLVANEGIFGYDHGARLLTNAVNAAVMDGAPAVNGLMKTAREHGLEYFNVLPDFPPGFDFHALAEGGELKAAVQKDFKNPVILAWAKQDRDAAYQWTLENAGAGHVYEQLLGRKDGKLTADIHWAAERYGEMDAEQRQEFYGSMLGRWVQMPSDMRQLKEGMRDPALRSEMDQLSVQMLYAGNGLGAFLFLDAIED
;
A
#
# COMPACT_ATOMS: atom_id res chain seq x y z
N MET A 1 -19.72 -17.46 -23.92
CA MET A 1 -19.56 -15.99 -23.78
C MET A 1 -18.10 -15.65 -24.00
N LYS A 2 -17.79 -14.75 -24.94
CA LYS A 2 -16.43 -14.42 -25.40
C LYS A 2 -15.79 -13.33 -24.52
N PRO A 3 -14.48 -13.33 -24.29
CA PRO A 3 -13.80 -12.26 -23.56
C PRO A 3 -13.36 -11.16 -24.53
N THR A 4 -14.05 -10.03 -24.51
CA THR A 4 -13.75 -8.86 -25.36
C THR A 4 -13.14 -7.68 -24.59
N SER A 5 -12.74 -7.88 -23.32
CA SER A 5 -12.43 -6.75 -22.43
C SER A 5 -10.94 -6.53 -22.12
N LEU A 6 -10.01 -7.28 -22.72
CA LEU A 6 -8.56 -7.10 -22.45
C LEU A 6 -7.81 -6.25 -23.49
N ILE A 7 -8.43 -5.93 -24.64
CA ILE A 7 -7.75 -5.25 -25.75
C ILE A 7 -7.85 -3.71 -25.64
N PHE A 8 -8.83 -3.18 -24.91
CA PHE A 8 -9.00 -1.73 -24.76
C PHE A 8 -8.02 -1.09 -23.76
N LEU A 9 -7.50 -1.84 -22.79
CA LEU A 9 -6.56 -1.30 -21.79
C LEU A 9 -5.14 -1.09 -22.35
N CYS A 10 -4.73 -1.89 -23.34
CA CYS A 10 -3.42 -1.75 -23.99
C CYS A 10 -3.38 -0.64 -25.06
N ALA A 11 -4.54 -0.18 -25.55
CA ALA A 11 -4.64 0.85 -26.59
C ALA A 11 -4.48 2.28 -26.05
N VAL A 12 -4.67 2.51 -24.75
CA VAL A 12 -4.50 3.83 -24.13
C VAL A 12 -3.03 4.08 -23.73
N LEU A 13 -2.28 3.03 -23.39
CA LEU A 13 -0.86 3.12 -23.00
C LEU A 13 0.12 3.24 -24.19
N SER A 14 -0.32 2.98 -25.42
CA SER A 14 0.54 3.00 -26.62
C SER A 14 0.48 4.33 -27.41
N GLY A 15 -0.37 5.27 -27.01
CA GLY A 15 -0.58 6.54 -27.72
C GLY A 15 0.54 7.58 -27.59
N TRP A 16 1.50 7.40 -26.67
CA TRP A 16 2.53 8.41 -26.37
C TRP A 16 3.92 8.14 -26.97
N LEU A 17 4.18 6.93 -27.50
CA LEU A 17 5.52 6.57 -28.04
C LEU A 17 5.68 6.77 -29.55
N LEU A 18 4.64 7.21 -30.26
CA LEU A 18 4.70 7.54 -31.69
C LEU A 18 4.43 9.04 -31.87
N GLY A 19 5.51 9.82 -31.97
CA GLY A 19 5.42 11.25 -32.19
C GLY A 19 4.62 11.61 -33.45
N ARG A 20 3.60 12.46 -33.29
CA ARG A 20 3.14 13.40 -34.30
C ARG A 20 2.44 14.62 -33.67
N PRO A 21 2.55 15.80 -34.32
CA PRO A 21 2.08 17.07 -33.80
C PRO A 21 0.56 17.20 -33.95
N TRP A 22 -0.08 17.82 -32.97
CA TRP A 22 -1.46 18.31 -33.09
C TRP A 22 -1.47 19.53 -34.00
N SER A 23 -1.73 19.33 -35.29
CA SER A 23 -2.20 20.41 -36.16
C SER A 23 -3.73 20.45 -36.08
N HIS A 24 -4.26 21.49 -35.47
CA HIS A 24 -5.66 21.86 -35.63
C HIS A 24 -5.96 22.06 -37.13
N GLY A 25 -6.97 21.37 -37.62
CA GLY A 25 -7.48 21.54 -38.97
C GLY A 25 -8.22 22.87 -39.09
N GLU A 26 -7.52 23.89 -39.57
CA GLU A 26 -8.15 25.00 -40.29
C GLU A 26 -7.74 24.89 -41.76
N ALA A 27 -8.74 24.86 -42.64
CA ALA A 27 -8.54 24.80 -44.07
C ALA A 27 -7.83 26.06 -44.57
N PRO A 28 -6.85 25.97 -45.48
CA PRO A 28 -6.15 27.15 -45.97
C PRO A 28 -7.01 27.91 -46.99
N VAL A 29 -7.27 29.19 -46.69
CA VAL A 29 -7.66 30.20 -47.67
C VAL A 29 -6.43 30.48 -48.56
N PRO A 30 -6.54 30.44 -49.90
CA PRO A 30 -5.40 30.73 -50.76
C PRO A 30 -5.11 32.24 -50.76
N ALA A 31 -3.94 32.62 -50.27
CA ALA A 31 -3.37 33.96 -50.40
C ALA A 31 -2.26 33.97 -51.49
N PRO A 32 -2.04 35.12 -52.16
CA PRO A 32 -1.28 35.18 -53.41
C PRO A 32 0.23 35.07 -53.19
N SER A 33 0.91 34.55 -54.22
CA SER A 33 2.35 34.35 -54.30
C SER A 33 3.14 35.62 -53.97
N VAL A 34 3.95 35.54 -52.91
CA VAL A 34 4.99 36.51 -52.57
C VAL A 34 6.35 35.80 -52.71
N GLU A 35 7.29 36.45 -53.38
CA GLU A 35 8.65 35.98 -53.65
C GLU A 35 9.39 35.55 -52.37
N GLN A 36 10.03 34.38 -52.42
CA GLN A 36 10.84 33.84 -51.34
C GLN A 36 12.17 34.61 -51.18
N PRO A 37 12.55 35.05 -49.96
CA PRO A 37 13.91 35.45 -49.65
C PRO A 37 14.81 34.20 -49.49
N VAL A 38 16.04 34.32 -49.98
CA VAL A 38 17.09 33.29 -49.92
C VAL A 38 17.42 32.93 -48.46
N ALA A 39 17.31 31.65 -48.11
CA ALA A 39 17.60 31.13 -46.78
C ALA A 39 19.12 31.09 -46.49
N PRO A 40 19.56 31.41 -45.24
CA PRO A 40 20.95 31.28 -44.82
C PRO A 40 21.36 29.81 -44.64
N PRO A 41 22.67 29.49 -44.69
CA PRO A 41 23.16 28.12 -44.73
C PRO A 41 22.82 27.33 -43.46
N SER A 42 22.12 26.21 -43.68
CA SER A 42 21.69 25.25 -42.67
C SER A 42 22.87 24.66 -41.89
N ARG A 43 22.81 24.75 -40.55
CA ARG A 43 23.66 23.96 -39.64
C ARG A 43 23.53 22.46 -39.97
N PRO A 44 24.62 21.67 -39.88
CA PRO A 44 24.56 20.24 -40.13
C PRO A 44 23.62 19.57 -39.11
N ALA A 45 22.55 18.96 -39.62
CA ALA A 45 21.61 18.19 -38.82
C ALA A 45 22.35 17.04 -38.15
N LYS A 46 22.30 16.98 -36.81
CA LYS A 46 22.69 15.79 -36.04
C LYS A 46 21.93 14.60 -36.63
N LYS A 47 22.66 13.59 -37.14
CA LYS A 47 22.08 12.33 -37.62
C LYS A 47 21.28 11.70 -36.47
N VAL A 48 19.96 11.83 -36.54
CA VAL A 48 19.06 11.08 -35.68
C VAL A 48 19.19 9.62 -36.10
N THR A 49 19.81 8.80 -35.26
CA THR A 49 19.81 7.34 -35.42
C THR A 49 18.36 6.89 -35.47
N ARG A 50 17.89 6.44 -36.64
CA ARG A 50 16.55 5.86 -36.81
C ARG A 50 16.45 4.67 -35.86
N LYS A 51 15.65 4.80 -34.79
CA LYS A 51 15.32 3.68 -33.91
C LYS A 51 14.57 2.63 -34.75
N ARG A 52 15.11 1.41 -34.86
CA ARG A 52 14.44 0.28 -35.50
C ARG A 52 13.13 0.00 -34.76
N PRO A 53 12.02 -0.33 -35.44
CA PRO A 53 10.83 -0.83 -34.76
C PRO A 53 11.16 -2.08 -33.95
N LEU A 54 10.64 -2.14 -32.71
CA LEU A 54 10.77 -3.30 -31.83
C LEU A 54 9.90 -4.45 -32.36
N THR A 55 10.37 -5.68 -32.20
CA THR A 55 9.50 -6.86 -32.38
C THR A 55 8.48 -6.96 -31.25
N GLN A 56 7.43 -7.77 -31.41
CA GLN A 56 6.44 -8.00 -30.35
C GLN A 56 7.09 -8.54 -29.06
N ASP A 57 8.01 -9.50 -29.18
CA ASP A 57 8.69 -10.10 -28.03
C ASP A 57 9.62 -9.10 -27.33
N GLU A 58 10.31 -8.25 -28.10
CA GLU A 58 11.14 -7.16 -27.56
C GLU A 58 10.29 -6.14 -26.81
N PHE A 59 9.11 -5.79 -27.36
CA PHE A 59 8.18 -4.88 -26.70
C PHE A 59 7.62 -5.46 -25.40
N LEU A 60 7.15 -6.71 -25.40
CA LEU A 60 6.67 -7.37 -24.19
C LEU A 60 7.77 -7.53 -23.14
N SER A 61 9.01 -7.81 -23.57
CA SER A 61 10.16 -7.89 -22.66
C SER A 61 10.50 -6.53 -22.07
N ALA A 62 10.48 -5.46 -22.87
CA ALA A 62 10.69 -4.09 -22.39
C ALA A 62 9.59 -3.65 -21.41
N LEU A 63 8.33 -4.01 -21.66
CA LEU A 63 7.23 -3.74 -20.73
C LEU A 63 7.40 -4.48 -19.40
N LYS A 64 7.77 -5.77 -19.43
CA LYS A 64 8.03 -6.55 -18.22
C LYS A 64 9.20 -5.98 -17.43
N GLN A 65 10.27 -5.58 -18.12
CA GLN A 65 11.43 -4.95 -17.50
C GLN A 65 11.06 -3.61 -16.87
N HIS A 66 10.35 -2.74 -17.60
CA HIS A 66 9.86 -1.47 -17.08
C HIS A 66 8.96 -1.67 -15.86
N ALA A 67 8.03 -2.63 -15.90
CA ALA A 67 7.15 -2.96 -14.77
C ALA A 67 7.90 -3.57 -13.57
N ALA A 68 9.07 -4.20 -13.78
CA ALA A 68 9.93 -4.65 -12.70
C ALA A 68 10.75 -3.47 -12.12
N ASP A 69 11.25 -2.60 -13.00
CA ASP A 69 12.03 -1.42 -12.60
C ASP A 69 11.18 -0.37 -11.89
N SER A 70 9.91 -0.18 -12.29
CA SER A 70 8.99 0.76 -11.64
C SER A 70 8.65 0.42 -10.19
N LYS A 71 8.95 -0.81 -9.77
CA LYS A 71 8.82 -1.25 -8.37
C LYS A 71 10.08 -0.97 -7.54
N LYS A 72 11.19 -0.58 -8.16
CA LYS A 72 12.42 -0.25 -7.44
C LYS A 72 12.26 1.10 -6.74
N PRO A 73 12.72 1.24 -5.49
CA PRO A 73 12.79 2.54 -4.82
C PRO A 73 13.58 3.55 -5.66
N GLY A 74 13.08 4.79 -5.76
CA GLY A 74 13.74 5.84 -6.53
C GLY A 74 13.67 5.67 -8.05
N PHE A 75 12.83 4.77 -8.57
CA PHE A 75 12.68 4.62 -10.02
C PHE A 75 12.24 5.93 -10.66
N ASN A 76 13.02 6.38 -11.63
CA ASN A 76 12.71 7.54 -12.44
C ASN A 76 12.94 7.20 -13.93
N PRO A 77 11.88 7.12 -14.76
CA PRO A 77 12.01 6.79 -16.17
C PRO A 77 12.79 7.85 -16.97
N MET A 78 13.00 9.05 -16.40
CA MET A 78 13.77 10.14 -16.99
C MET A 78 15.20 10.24 -16.44
N ALA A 79 15.64 9.33 -15.57
CA ALA A 79 16.95 9.39 -14.89
C ALA A 79 18.12 9.62 -15.86
N ASP A 80 18.21 8.83 -16.94
CA ASP A 80 19.29 8.95 -17.92
C ASP A 80 19.30 10.30 -18.64
N MET A 81 18.12 10.86 -18.90
CA MET A 81 17.99 12.17 -19.53
C MET A 81 18.38 13.29 -18.56
N LEU A 82 17.92 13.20 -17.31
CA LEU A 82 18.16 14.19 -16.27
C LEU A 82 19.59 14.14 -15.72
N ALA A 83 20.30 13.01 -15.86
CA ALA A 83 21.68 12.88 -15.43
C ALA A 83 22.63 13.92 -16.05
N GLY A 84 22.31 14.44 -17.25
CA GLY A 84 23.05 15.51 -17.90
C GLY A 84 22.63 16.93 -17.51
N TRP A 85 21.59 17.09 -16.69
CA TRP A 85 21.05 18.39 -16.28
C TRP A 85 21.71 18.86 -14.99
N THR A 86 21.91 20.17 -14.85
CA THR A 86 22.32 20.78 -13.57
C THR A 86 21.16 20.86 -12.58
N ASP A 87 21.45 21.10 -11.31
CA ASP A 87 20.43 21.23 -10.28
C ASP A 87 19.50 22.41 -10.56
N GLU A 88 20.04 23.54 -11.03
CA GLU A 88 19.26 24.71 -11.42
C GLU A 88 18.29 24.40 -12.58
N GLN A 89 18.68 23.55 -13.52
CA GLN A 89 17.82 23.14 -14.63
C GLN A 89 16.67 22.25 -14.15
N VAL A 90 16.95 21.29 -13.26
CA VAL A 90 15.91 20.42 -12.68
C VAL A 90 14.94 21.24 -11.83
N ILE A 91 15.46 22.10 -10.95
CA ILE A 91 14.67 22.97 -10.07
C ILE A 91 13.85 23.97 -10.89
N GLY A 92 14.45 24.59 -11.90
CA GLY A 92 13.79 25.52 -12.80
C GLY A 92 12.61 24.88 -13.53
N ALA A 93 12.84 23.72 -14.14
CA ALA A 93 11.80 22.96 -14.84
C ALA A 93 10.70 22.49 -13.89
N LEU A 94 11.04 22.08 -12.66
CA LEU A 94 10.04 21.71 -11.66
C LEU A 94 9.14 22.89 -11.30
N ARG A 95 9.72 24.06 -11.06
CA ARG A 95 8.97 25.29 -10.73
C ARG A 95 8.08 25.73 -11.87
N GLU A 96 8.56 25.64 -13.11
CA GLU A 96 7.78 25.91 -14.32
C GLU A 96 6.60 24.94 -14.44
N SER A 97 6.86 23.63 -14.31
CA SER A 97 5.86 22.58 -14.39
C SER A 97 4.75 22.72 -13.33
N VAL A 98 5.10 23.17 -12.14
CA VAL A 98 4.14 23.44 -11.05
C VAL A 98 3.31 24.71 -11.29
N SER A 99 3.90 25.70 -11.99
CA SER A 99 3.23 26.99 -12.26
C SER A 99 2.26 26.92 -13.43
N ASP A 100 2.42 25.94 -14.32
CA ASP A 100 1.53 25.71 -15.46
C ASP A 100 0.70 24.42 -15.26
N PRO A 101 -0.62 24.52 -14.97
CA PRO A 101 -1.50 23.37 -14.83
C PRO A 101 -1.52 22.45 -16.05
N ALA A 102 -1.22 22.96 -17.26
CA ALA A 102 -1.14 22.15 -18.47
C ALA A 102 0.14 21.30 -18.54
N ALA A 103 1.23 21.76 -17.90
CA ALA A 103 2.51 21.05 -17.81
C ALA A 103 2.58 20.12 -16.58
N HIS A 104 1.78 20.38 -15.55
CA HIS A 104 1.72 19.58 -14.33
C HIS A 104 1.18 18.16 -14.57
N GLY A 105 0.35 17.95 -15.59
CA GLY A 105 -0.36 16.68 -15.81
C GLY A 105 -1.39 16.38 -14.69
N LEU A 106 -2.19 15.33 -14.87
CA LEU A 106 -3.11 14.88 -13.80
C LEU A 106 -2.33 14.06 -12.74
N PRO A 107 -2.63 14.21 -11.44
CA PRO A 107 -2.09 13.34 -10.41
C PRO A 107 -2.44 11.87 -10.70
N GLY A 108 -1.43 11.00 -10.73
CA GLY A 108 -1.60 9.56 -10.97
C GLY A 108 -1.50 9.10 -12.44
N ASP A 109 -1.40 10.03 -13.40
CA ASP A 109 -1.07 9.66 -14.77
C ASP A 109 0.44 9.42 -14.92
N GLU A 110 0.83 8.35 -15.63
CA GLU A 110 2.22 7.94 -15.93
C GLU A 110 3.03 8.98 -16.75
N GLY A 111 2.50 10.19 -16.94
CA GLY A 111 3.12 11.33 -17.63
C GLY A 111 3.36 12.57 -16.77
N ASN A 112 3.21 12.50 -15.44
CA ASN A 112 3.43 13.66 -14.58
C ASN A 112 4.94 13.97 -14.41
N VAL A 113 5.48 14.78 -15.32
CA VAL A 113 6.88 15.22 -15.33
C VAL A 113 7.30 15.87 -14.01
N THR A 114 6.37 16.50 -13.29
CA THR A 114 6.59 17.10 -11.96
C THR A 114 7.16 16.07 -10.98
N PHE A 115 6.59 14.86 -10.95
CA PHE A 115 7.01 13.81 -10.03
C PHE A 115 8.41 13.30 -10.37
N PHE A 116 8.74 13.18 -11.65
CA PHE A 116 10.07 12.74 -12.08
C PHE A 116 11.14 13.80 -11.80
N LEU A 117 10.82 15.09 -11.98
CA LEU A 117 11.70 16.20 -11.64
C LEU A 117 11.91 16.29 -10.12
N LEU A 118 10.85 16.17 -9.33
CA LEU A 118 10.94 16.17 -7.87
C LEU A 118 11.70 14.95 -7.35
N THR A 119 11.43 13.76 -7.88
CA THR A 119 12.19 12.53 -7.57
C THR A 119 13.68 12.72 -7.82
N GLU A 120 14.04 13.29 -8.98
CA GLU A 120 15.44 13.54 -9.30
C GLU A 120 16.06 14.59 -8.36
N TRP A 121 15.34 15.67 -8.04
CA TRP A 121 15.86 16.67 -7.10
C TRP A 121 16.07 16.06 -5.70
N MET A 122 15.10 15.31 -5.18
CA MET A 122 15.24 14.61 -3.89
C MET A 122 16.44 13.67 -3.86
N ARG A 123 16.73 12.98 -4.97
CA ARG A 123 17.90 12.11 -5.10
C ARG A 123 19.22 12.87 -4.97
N ARG A 124 19.26 14.14 -5.39
CA ARG A 124 20.46 15.00 -5.37
C ARG A 124 20.59 15.77 -4.07
N ASP A 125 19.49 16.35 -3.60
CA ASP A 125 19.41 17.21 -2.42
C ASP A 125 18.01 17.11 -1.79
N LEU A 126 17.84 16.11 -0.92
CA LEU A 126 16.60 15.87 -0.21
C LEU A 126 16.19 17.07 0.67
N ASP A 127 17.16 17.73 1.31
CA ASP A 127 16.90 18.76 2.31
C ASP A 127 16.35 20.02 1.63
N ALA A 128 16.97 20.43 0.52
CA ALA A 128 16.48 21.55 -0.27
C ALA A 128 15.10 21.26 -0.88
N ALA A 129 14.87 20.04 -1.38
CA ALA A 129 13.57 19.64 -1.93
C ALA A 129 12.47 19.64 -0.85
N ALA A 130 12.75 19.11 0.34
CA ALA A 130 11.84 19.11 1.47
C ALA A 130 11.53 20.53 1.95
N GLN A 131 12.56 21.37 2.10
CA GLN A 131 12.39 22.78 2.46
C GLN A 131 11.55 23.53 1.43
N TRP A 132 11.81 23.35 0.14
CA TRP A 132 11.03 23.95 -0.94
C TRP A 132 9.55 23.55 -0.87
N LEU A 133 9.26 22.26 -0.69
CA LEU A 133 7.88 21.78 -0.58
C LEU A 133 7.15 22.43 0.60
N THR A 134 7.79 22.47 1.77
CA THR A 134 7.20 23.09 2.97
C THR A 134 6.98 24.60 2.80
N GLY A 135 7.80 25.26 1.98
CA GLY A 135 7.72 26.69 1.67
C GLY A 135 6.66 27.07 0.63
N LEU A 136 5.98 26.12 -0.02
CA LEU A 136 4.90 26.45 -0.96
C LEU A 136 3.71 27.12 -0.24
N ASP A 137 3.00 28.03 -0.91
CA ASP A 137 1.78 28.63 -0.31
C ASP A 137 0.56 27.71 -0.42
N SER A 138 0.46 26.96 -1.52
CA SER A 138 -0.70 26.10 -1.81
C SER A 138 -0.64 24.78 -1.04
N THR A 139 -1.55 24.62 -0.07
CA THR A 139 -1.73 23.36 0.67
C THR A 139 -2.17 22.21 -0.24
N LEU A 140 -3.01 22.51 -1.24
CA LEU A 140 -3.46 21.51 -2.21
C LEU A 140 -2.29 20.93 -3.00
N LEU A 141 -1.41 21.80 -3.50
CA LEU A 141 -0.23 21.40 -4.26
C LEU A 141 0.76 20.61 -3.38
N LYS A 142 0.95 21.03 -2.12
CA LYS A 142 1.74 20.25 -1.15
C LYS A 142 1.22 18.83 -1.04
N GLY A 143 -0.09 18.66 -0.81
CA GLY A 143 -0.71 17.34 -0.70
C GLY A 143 -0.66 16.51 -1.98
N GLN A 144 -0.61 17.13 -3.15
CA GLN A 144 -0.39 16.45 -4.42
C GLN A 144 1.05 15.95 -4.58
N LEU A 145 2.04 16.64 -4.02
CA LEU A 145 3.46 16.28 -4.13
C LEU A 145 3.95 15.38 -2.99
N THR A 146 3.25 15.32 -1.85
CA THR A 146 3.64 14.48 -0.70
C THR A 146 3.77 12.98 -1.01
N PRO A 147 2.97 12.35 -1.91
CA PRO A 147 3.20 10.94 -2.27
C PRO A 147 4.58 10.73 -2.90
N CYS A 148 5.05 11.68 -3.72
CA CYS A 148 6.40 11.64 -4.31
C CYS A 148 7.47 11.69 -3.21
N MET A 149 7.31 12.61 -2.25
CA MET A 149 8.24 12.72 -1.11
C MET A 149 8.29 11.43 -0.30
N SER A 150 7.12 10.90 0.03
CA SER A 150 6.99 9.68 0.83
C SER A 150 7.64 8.48 0.13
N ALA A 151 7.40 8.32 -1.18
CA ALA A 151 7.91 7.22 -1.98
C ALA A 151 9.44 7.26 -2.19
N ASN A 152 10.03 8.46 -2.28
CA ASN A 152 11.44 8.65 -2.60
C ASN A 152 12.31 9.04 -1.39
N TRP A 153 11.74 9.09 -0.19
CA TRP A 153 12.53 9.36 1.02
C TRP A 153 13.50 8.20 1.30
N PRO A 154 14.80 8.47 1.51
CA PRO A 154 15.78 7.43 1.73
C PRO A 154 15.51 6.63 3.02
N PRO A 155 15.49 5.29 2.99
CA PRO A 155 15.25 4.46 4.19
C PRO A 155 16.27 4.68 5.31
N GLU A 156 17.52 4.98 4.99
CA GLU A 156 18.58 5.29 5.97
C GLU A 156 18.34 6.62 6.72
N ARG A 157 17.42 7.47 6.22
CA ARG A 157 16.96 8.70 6.87
C ARG A 157 15.55 8.54 7.46
N ALA A 158 15.19 7.34 7.89
CA ALA A 158 13.86 7.01 8.40
C ALA A 158 13.38 7.91 9.56
N ALA A 159 14.26 8.20 10.53
CA ALA A 159 13.92 9.07 11.65
C ALA A 159 13.58 10.50 11.21
N GLU A 160 14.32 11.02 10.23
CA GLU A 160 14.09 12.35 9.65
C GLU A 160 12.81 12.37 8.81
N GLY A 161 12.52 11.28 8.09
CA GLY A 161 11.27 11.11 7.36
C GLY A 161 10.04 11.07 8.28
N LEU A 162 10.14 10.40 9.41
CA LEU A 162 9.08 10.42 10.43
C LEU A 162 8.91 11.83 11.02
N ALA A 163 10.00 12.51 11.36
CA ALA A 163 9.94 13.88 11.87
C ALA A 163 9.30 14.83 10.84
N PHE A 164 9.64 14.67 9.56
CA PHE A 164 9.02 15.43 8.47
C PHE A 164 7.51 15.15 8.37
N LEU A 165 7.10 13.88 8.45
CA LEU A 165 5.70 13.49 8.44
C LEU A 165 4.92 14.13 9.59
N VAL A 166 5.44 14.00 10.81
CA VAL A 166 4.83 14.56 12.03
C VAL A 166 4.72 16.09 11.95
N ALA A 167 5.77 16.78 11.51
CA ALA A 167 5.76 18.23 11.41
C ALA A 167 4.81 18.78 10.32
N ASN A 168 4.38 17.92 9.40
CA ASN A 168 3.60 18.31 8.22
C ASN A 168 2.32 17.46 8.08
N GLU A 169 1.77 16.95 9.18
CA GLU A 169 0.62 16.03 9.15
C GLU A 169 -0.55 16.54 8.29
N GLY A 170 -0.84 17.85 8.33
CA GLY A 170 -1.96 18.46 7.61
C GLY A 170 -1.86 18.48 6.09
N ILE A 171 -0.67 18.20 5.50
CA ILE A 171 -0.52 18.08 4.04
C ILE A 171 -0.50 16.63 3.58
N PHE A 172 -0.35 15.65 4.47
CA PHE A 172 -0.43 14.25 4.12
C PHE A 172 -1.90 13.80 4.15
N GLY A 173 -2.45 13.51 2.96
CA GLY A 173 -3.76 12.87 2.85
C GLY A 173 -3.78 11.46 3.44
N TYR A 174 -4.97 10.84 3.47
CA TYR A 174 -5.15 9.45 3.91
C TYR A 174 -4.19 8.54 3.11
N ASP A 175 -3.23 7.93 3.81
CA ASP A 175 -2.19 7.01 3.28
C ASP A 175 -0.97 7.64 2.58
N HIS A 176 -0.94 8.95 2.32
CA HIS A 176 0.22 9.56 1.63
C HIS A 176 1.53 9.46 2.45
N GLY A 177 1.44 9.38 3.78
CA GLY A 177 2.60 9.26 4.68
C GLY A 177 3.06 7.81 4.94
N ALA A 178 2.36 6.81 4.40
CA ALA A 178 2.56 5.42 4.79
C ALA A 178 3.97 4.88 4.53
N ARG A 179 4.65 5.34 3.47
CA ARG A 179 6.01 4.91 3.18
C ARG A 179 7.03 5.45 4.17
N LEU A 180 6.89 6.71 4.60
CA LEU A 180 7.73 7.29 5.66
C LEU A 180 7.56 6.53 6.98
N LEU A 181 6.30 6.25 7.35
CA LEU A 181 6.00 5.45 8.54
C LEU A 181 6.58 4.04 8.42
N THR A 182 6.44 3.39 7.25
CA THR A 182 7.04 2.06 6.99
C THR A 182 8.55 2.05 7.19
N ASN A 183 9.25 3.05 6.64
CA ASN A 183 10.70 3.17 6.82
C ASN A 183 11.06 3.34 8.31
N ALA A 184 10.29 4.16 9.04
CA ALA A 184 10.47 4.34 10.48
C ALA A 184 10.22 3.05 11.28
N VAL A 185 9.19 2.27 10.93
CA VAL A 185 8.92 0.97 11.54
C VAL A 185 10.08 0.02 11.29
N ASN A 186 10.54 -0.11 10.04
CA ASN A 186 11.64 -0.99 9.70
C ASN A 186 12.93 -0.63 10.44
N ALA A 187 13.23 0.67 10.59
CA ALA A 187 14.37 1.13 11.38
C ALA A 187 14.20 0.78 12.88
N ALA A 188 13.04 1.12 13.46
CA ALA A 188 12.75 0.85 14.88
C ALA A 188 12.79 -0.65 15.21
N VAL A 189 12.34 -1.51 14.30
CA VAL A 189 12.39 -2.96 14.42
C VAL A 189 13.83 -3.47 14.53
N MET A 190 14.78 -2.86 13.81
CA MET A 190 16.20 -3.20 13.89
C MET A 190 16.84 -2.74 15.21
N ASP A 191 16.31 -1.67 15.82
CA ASP A 191 16.77 -1.14 17.11
C ASP A 191 16.14 -1.83 18.33
N GLY A 192 15.10 -2.63 18.12
CA GLY A 192 14.48 -3.49 19.12
C GLY A 192 13.17 -2.95 19.74
N ALA A 193 12.64 -3.71 20.70
CA ALA A 193 11.33 -3.47 21.31
C ALA A 193 11.10 -2.05 21.87
N PRO A 194 12.05 -1.41 22.59
CA PRO A 194 11.85 -0.05 23.07
C PRO A 194 11.66 0.98 21.96
N ALA A 195 12.38 0.83 20.84
CA ALA A 195 12.27 1.72 19.69
C ALA A 195 10.91 1.57 19.00
N VAL A 196 10.44 0.33 18.82
CA VAL A 196 9.10 0.07 18.26
C VAL A 196 8.00 0.66 19.16
N ASN A 197 8.10 0.51 20.48
CA ASN A 197 7.18 1.16 21.42
C ASN A 197 7.18 2.69 21.29
N GLY A 198 8.37 3.31 21.23
CA GLY A 198 8.51 4.76 21.04
C GLY A 198 7.86 5.25 19.73
N LEU A 199 7.98 4.45 18.67
CA LEU A 199 7.32 4.73 17.39
C LEU A 199 5.80 4.58 17.48
N MET A 200 5.29 3.52 18.10
CA MET A 200 3.84 3.30 18.29
C MET A 200 3.22 4.44 19.11
N LYS A 201 3.91 4.89 20.16
CA LYS A 201 3.52 6.07 20.95
C LYS A 201 3.44 7.31 20.08
N THR A 202 4.49 7.60 19.30
CA THR A 202 4.52 8.73 18.37
C THR A 202 3.36 8.66 17.37
N ALA A 203 3.11 7.49 16.79
CA ALA A 203 2.01 7.28 15.86
C ALA A 203 0.63 7.54 16.49
N ARG A 204 0.42 7.11 17.75
CA ARG A 204 -0.80 7.40 18.50
C ARG A 204 -0.97 8.89 18.79
N GLU A 205 0.10 9.55 19.25
CA GLU A 205 0.07 10.97 19.62
C GLU A 205 -0.20 11.90 18.43
N HIS A 206 0.20 11.49 17.23
CA HIS A 206 0.03 12.24 15.98
C HIS A 206 -1.07 11.68 15.06
N GLY A 207 -1.93 10.79 15.56
CA GLY A 207 -3.04 10.25 14.76
C GLY A 207 -2.62 9.58 13.45
N LEU A 208 -1.45 8.93 13.42
CA LEU A 208 -0.92 8.23 12.24
C LEU A 208 -1.62 6.86 12.11
N GLU A 209 -2.90 6.87 11.76
CA GLU A 209 -3.80 5.71 11.82
C GLU A 209 -3.52 4.61 10.77
N TYR A 210 -2.62 4.86 9.83
CA TYR A 210 -2.23 3.93 8.76
C TYR A 210 -1.03 3.05 9.14
N PHE A 211 -0.89 2.71 10.42
CA PHE A 211 0.04 1.68 10.89
C PHE A 211 -0.44 0.27 10.45
N ASN A 212 -0.65 0.08 9.15
CA ASN A 212 -1.22 -1.12 8.54
C ASN A 212 -0.17 -1.92 7.76
N VAL A 213 1.04 -1.36 7.59
CA VAL A 213 2.11 -2.04 6.89
C VAL A 213 2.72 -3.06 7.84
N LEU A 214 2.67 -4.33 7.45
CA LEU A 214 3.27 -5.44 8.17
C LEU A 214 4.79 -5.35 8.05
N PRO A 215 5.53 -4.92 9.10
CA PRO A 215 6.98 -4.92 9.00
C PRO A 215 7.49 -6.35 9.14
N ASP A 216 8.63 -6.62 8.51
CA ASP A 216 9.33 -7.88 8.69
C ASP A 216 10.21 -7.79 9.93
N PHE A 217 9.70 -8.31 11.05
CA PHE A 217 10.47 -8.43 12.28
C PHE A 217 11.57 -9.50 12.13
N PRO A 218 12.81 -9.23 12.58
CA PRO A 218 13.89 -10.20 12.49
C PRO A 218 13.59 -11.42 13.37
N PRO A 219 14.13 -12.61 13.02
CA PRO A 219 13.99 -13.80 13.85
C PRO A 219 14.50 -13.55 15.28
N GLY A 220 13.70 -13.90 16.28
CA GLY A 220 14.07 -13.73 17.69
C GLY A 220 13.86 -12.31 18.22
N PHE A 221 13.08 -11.48 17.53
CA PHE A 221 12.66 -10.19 18.05
C PHE A 221 11.88 -10.35 19.37
N ASP A 222 12.18 -9.51 20.36
CA ASP A 222 11.61 -9.59 21.70
C ASP A 222 10.21 -8.96 21.76
N PHE A 223 9.20 -9.70 21.28
CA PHE A 223 7.82 -9.25 21.33
C PHE A 223 7.26 -9.14 22.75
N HIS A 224 7.80 -9.88 23.72
CA HIS A 224 7.39 -9.77 25.11
C HIS A 224 7.79 -8.40 25.69
N ALA A 225 9.05 -7.99 25.51
CA ALA A 225 9.48 -6.64 25.90
C ALA A 225 8.70 -5.54 25.16
N LEU A 226 8.31 -5.77 23.90
CA LEU A 226 7.46 -4.85 23.16
C LEU A 226 6.07 -4.74 23.82
N ALA A 227 5.46 -5.87 24.15
CA ALA A 227 4.16 -5.94 24.78
C ALA A 227 4.14 -5.28 26.18
N GLU A 228 5.20 -5.43 26.96
CA GLU A 228 5.37 -4.82 28.29
C GLU A 228 5.50 -3.28 28.25
N GLY A 229 5.90 -2.71 27.12
CA GLY A 229 6.04 -1.24 26.99
C GLY A 229 4.73 -0.47 26.86
N GLY A 230 3.59 -1.16 26.81
CA GLY A 230 2.26 -0.58 27.05
C GLY A 230 1.50 -0.04 25.83
N GLU A 231 2.17 0.29 24.73
CA GLU A 231 1.49 0.83 23.53
C GLU A 231 0.79 -0.27 22.70
N LEU A 232 1.29 -1.51 22.77
CA LEU A 232 0.76 -2.63 21.96
C LEU A 232 -0.73 -2.91 22.24
N LYS A 233 -1.16 -2.86 23.51
CA LYS A 233 -2.54 -3.12 23.92
C LYS A 233 -3.52 -2.14 23.25
N ALA A 234 -3.25 -0.85 23.37
CA ALA A 234 -4.10 0.18 22.79
C ALA A 234 -4.16 0.06 21.25
N ALA A 235 -3.02 -0.24 20.63
CA ALA A 235 -2.95 -0.42 19.18
C ALA A 235 -3.75 -1.63 18.69
N VAL A 236 -3.71 -2.75 19.42
CA VAL A 236 -4.46 -3.97 19.12
C VAL A 236 -5.96 -3.81 19.35
N GLN A 237 -6.36 -3.09 20.41
CA GLN A 237 -7.77 -2.81 20.66
C GLN A 237 -8.38 -1.89 19.59
N LYS A 238 -7.58 -0.96 19.05
CA LYS A 238 -8.01 -0.07 17.97
C LYS A 238 -8.11 -0.79 16.62
N ASP A 239 -7.13 -1.65 16.31
CA ASP A 239 -7.08 -2.37 15.05
C ASP A 239 -6.87 -3.87 15.27
N PHE A 240 -7.91 -4.64 14.99
CA PHE A 240 -7.86 -6.09 15.07
C PHE A 240 -6.95 -6.73 14.01
N LYS A 241 -6.46 -5.98 13.00
CA LYS A 241 -5.46 -6.43 12.03
C LYS A 241 -4.05 -5.89 12.31
N ASN A 242 -3.80 -5.47 13.56
CA ASN A 242 -2.55 -4.83 13.93
C ASN A 242 -1.33 -5.61 13.40
N PRO A 243 -0.43 -4.99 12.62
CA PRO A 243 0.67 -5.70 12.00
C PRO A 243 1.67 -6.29 13.00
N VAL A 244 1.84 -5.71 14.19
CA VAL A 244 2.79 -6.20 15.19
C VAL A 244 2.37 -7.57 15.70
N ILE A 245 1.10 -7.74 16.06
CA ILE A 245 0.62 -9.03 16.58
C ILE A 245 0.59 -10.10 15.49
N LEU A 246 0.29 -9.72 14.24
CA LEU A 246 0.41 -10.61 13.09
C LEU A 246 1.86 -11.07 12.89
N ALA A 247 2.83 -10.18 13.07
CA ALA A 247 4.24 -10.53 12.97
C ALA A 247 4.71 -11.40 14.14
N TRP A 248 4.30 -11.09 15.37
CA TRP A 248 4.55 -11.95 16.54
C TRP A 248 4.04 -13.36 16.27
N ALA A 249 2.81 -13.47 15.79
CA ALA A 249 2.20 -14.75 15.46
C ALA A 249 2.90 -15.51 14.31
N LYS A 250 3.77 -14.88 13.50
CA LYS A 250 4.63 -15.61 12.55
C LYS A 250 5.77 -16.34 13.27
N GLN A 251 6.27 -15.79 14.37
CA GLN A 251 7.42 -16.31 15.11
C GLN A 251 7.00 -17.19 16.28
N ASP A 252 6.00 -16.77 17.06
CA ASP A 252 5.45 -17.49 18.20
C ASP A 252 3.93 -17.22 18.29
N ARG A 253 3.16 -18.14 17.70
CA ARG A 253 1.70 -18.02 17.59
C ARG A 253 1.00 -18.19 18.92
N ASP A 254 1.50 -19.07 19.79
CA ASP A 254 0.89 -19.34 21.08
C ASP A 254 1.11 -18.18 22.05
N ALA A 255 2.31 -17.60 22.08
CA ALA A 255 2.57 -16.42 22.91
C ALA A 255 1.73 -15.21 22.46
N ALA A 256 1.64 -14.95 21.15
CA ALA A 256 0.79 -13.90 20.60
C ALA A 256 -0.71 -14.11 20.95
N TYR A 257 -1.19 -15.36 20.86
CA TYR A 257 -2.55 -15.73 21.25
C TYR A 257 -2.84 -15.43 22.70
N GLN A 258 -2.02 -15.96 23.62
CA GLN A 258 -2.25 -15.82 25.05
C GLN A 258 -2.21 -14.34 25.43
N TRP A 259 -1.23 -13.60 24.90
CA TRP A 259 -1.15 -12.18 25.16
C TRP A 259 -2.40 -11.42 24.66
N THR A 260 -2.87 -11.66 23.43
CA THR A 260 -4.09 -11.01 22.91
C THR A 260 -5.31 -11.35 23.75
N LEU A 261 -5.50 -12.62 24.10
CA LEU A 261 -6.62 -13.06 24.91
C LEU A 261 -6.64 -12.36 26.28
N GLU A 262 -5.50 -12.29 26.95
CA GLU A 262 -5.34 -11.66 28.27
C GLU A 262 -5.48 -10.13 28.24
N ASN A 263 -5.02 -9.48 27.16
CA ASN A 263 -4.86 -8.02 27.15
C ASN A 263 -5.90 -7.28 26.31
N ALA A 264 -6.40 -7.89 25.24
CA ALA A 264 -7.34 -7.28 24.30
C ALA A 264 -8.73 -7.94 24.35
N GLY A 265 -8.83 -9.20 24.79
CA GLY A 265 -10.09 -9.94 24.88
C GLY A 265 -10.24 -10.96 23.75
N ALA A 266 -11.16 -11.92 23.94
CA ALA A 266 -11.36 -13.03 23.02
C ALA A 266 -11.90 -12.57 21.65
N GLY A 267 -12.59 -11.42 21.60
CA GLY A 267 -13.10 -10.83 20.38
C GLY A 267 -12.01 -10.43 19.37
N HIS A 268 -10.78 -10.17 19.84
CA HIS A 268 -9.66 -9.71 19.01
C HIS A 268 -8.78 -10.84 18.45
N VAL A 269 -8.93 -12.07 18.96
CA VAL A 269 -8.07 -13.21 18.66
C VAL A 269 -8.28 -13.75 17.22
N TYR A 270 -9.51 -13.73 16.73
CA TYR A 270 -9.85 -14.43 15.48
C TYR A 270 -9.16 -13.83 14.25
N GLU A 271 -9.37 -12.53 14.00
CA GLU A 271 -8.85 -11.88 12.79
C GLU A 271 -7.32 -11.83 12.79
N GLN A 272 -6.69 -11.87 13.97
CA GLN A 272 -5.24 -11.85 14.14
C GLN A 272 -4.61 -13.21 13.85
N LEU A 273 -5.25 -14.31 14.28
CA LEU A 273 -4.57 -15.60 14.38
C LEU A 273 -5.22 -16.69 13.55
N LEU A 274 -6.49 -16.55 13.19
CA LEU A 274 -7.29 -17.63 12.58
C LEU A 274 -7.60 -17.38 11.09
N GLY A 275 -7.31 -16.18 10.58
CA GLY A 275 -7.59 -15.77 9.19
C GLY A 275 -6.44 -15.93 8.19
N ARG A 276 -5.35 -16.64 8.53
CA ARG A 276 -4.19 -16.78 7.64
C ARG A 276 -4.53 -17.57 6.37
N LYS A 277 -4.54 -16.87 5.23
CA LYS A 277 -4.61 -17.48 3.90
C LYS A 277 -3.20 -17.70 3.33
N ASP A 278 -2.30 -18.29 4.11
CA ASP A 278 -0.93 -18.60 3.66
C ASP A 278 -0.82 -19.97 2.98
N GLY A 279 -1.95 -20.67 2.79
CA GLY A 279 -2.04 -21.94 2.09
C GLY A 279 -2.01 -23.18 3.00
N LYS A 280 -1.98 -23.03 4.34
CA LYS A 280 -2.06 -24.13 5.32
C LYS A 280 -3.38 -24.18 6.09
N LEU A 281 -4.47 -23.87 5.39
CA LEU A 281 -5.80 -23.65 5.96
C LEU A 281 -6.21 -24.72 7.01
N THR A 282 -6.01 -26.02 6.74
CA THR A 282 -6.43 -27.10 7.65
C THR A 282 -5.67 -27.12 8.98
N ALA A 283 -4.35 -26.87 9.00
CA ALA A 283 -3.59 -26.85 10.25
C ALA A 283 -3.95 -25.63 11.10
N ASP A 284 -4.19 -24.49 10.44
CA ASP A 284 -4.63 -23.27 11.11
C ASP A 284 -6.01 -23.41 11.73
N ILE A 285 -6.93 -24.09 11.04
CA ILE A 285 -8.27 -24.41 11.53
C ILE A 285 -8.21 -25.30 12.78
N HIS A 286 -7.40 -26.37 12.77
CA HIS A 286 -7.31 -27.25 13.93
C HIS A 286 -6.72 -26.53 15.15
N TRP A 287 -5.66 -25.74 14.95
CA TRP A 287 -5.12 -24.91 16.01
C TRP A 287 -6.16 -23.91 16.55
N ALA A 288 -6.94 -23.29 15.66
CA ALA A 288 -8.03 -22.39 16.03
C ALA A 288 -9.06 -23.05 16.95
N ALA A 289 -9.47 -24.25 16.57
CA ALA A 289 -10.50 -25.00 17.27
C ALA A 289 -10.02 -25.53 18.62
N GLU A 290 -8.74 -25.95 18.70
CA GLU A 290 -8.10 -26.33 19.97
C GLU A 290 -8.07 -25.13 20.93
N ARG A 291 -7.63 -23.95 20.47
CA ARG A 291 -7.62 -22.72 21.26
C ARG A 291 -9.03 -22.25 21.66
N TYR A 292 -10.04 -22.39 20.81
CA TYR A 292 -11.43 -22.09 21.17
C TYR A 292 -11.92 -22.96 22.34
N GLY A 293 -11.49 -24.23 22.40
CA GLY A 293 -11.85 -25.13 23.50
C GLY A 293 -11.15 -24.83 24.83
N GLU A 294 -10.09 -24.04 24.82
CA GLU A 294 -9.38 -23.58 26.02
C GLU A 294 -10.01 -22.31 26.62
N MET A 295 -10.79 -21.57 25.83
CA MET A 295 -11.51 -20.39 26.30
C MET A 295 -12.58 -20.78 27.30
N ASP A 296 -12.83 -19.95 28.31
CA ASP A 296 -14.00 -20.10 29.18
C ASP A 296 -15.31 -19.68 28.47
N ALA A 297 -16.45 -19.86 29.14
CA ALA A 297 -17.75 -19.56 28.53
C ALA A 297 -17.94 -18.06 28.19
N GLU A 298 -17.37 -17.14 28.96
CA GLU A 298 -17.48 -15.71 28.72
C GLU A 298 -16.63 -15.30 27.51
N GLN A 299 -15.39 -15.80 27.46
CA GLN A 299 -14.48 -15.63 26.34
C GLN A 299 -15.05 -16.20 25.03
N ARG A 300 -15.65 -17.40 25.07
CA ARG A 300 -16.31 -17.99 23.89
C ARG A 300 -17.48 -17.15 23.40
N GLN A 301 -18.27 -16.58 24.31
CA GLN A 301 -19.37 -15.68 23.96
C GLN A 301 -18.88 -14.36 23.35
N GLU A 302 -17.81 -13.78 23.88
CA GLU A 302 -17.17 -12.57 23.33
C GLU A 302 -16.63 -12.84 21.91
N PHE A 303 -15.91 -13.94 21.74
CA PHE A 303 -15.42 -14.41 20.44
C PHE A 303 -16.56 -14.61 19.44
N TYR A 304 -17.64 -15.27 19.85
CA TYR A 304 -18.82 -15.44 18.99
C TYR A 304 -19.41 -14.09 18.56
N GLY A 305 -19.55 -13.16 19.51
CA GLY A 305 -20.09 -11.83 19.26
C GLY A 305 -19.28 -11.05 18.23
N SER A 306 -17.95 -11.11 18.29
CA SER A 306 -17.09 -10.44 17.29
C SER A 306 -17.16 -11.11 15.91
N MET A 307 -17.44 -12.41 15.88
CA MET A 307 -17.43 -13.22 14.66
C MET A 307 -18.75 -13.31 13.91
N LEU A 308 -19.87 -13.01 14.58
CA LEU A 308 -21.20 -13.19 14.03
C LEU A 308 -21.36 -12.53 12.65
N GLY A 309 -20.93 -11.27 12.50
CA GLY A 309 -21.03 -10.54 11.23
C GLY A 309 -20.24 -11.20 10.10
N ARG A 310 -19.04 -11.71 10.41
CA ARG A 310 -18.19 -12.41 9.44
C ARG A 310 -18.74 -13.77 9.08
N TRP A 311 -19.19 -14.57 10.03
CA TRP A 311 -19.80 -15.87 9.74
C TRP A 311 -21.11 -15.74 8.96
N VAL A 312 -21.86 -14.66 9.19
CA VAL A 312 -23.01 -14.28 8.34
C VAL A 312 -22.56 -14.03 6.89
N GLN A 313 -21.43 -13.39 6.66
CA GLN A 313 -20.93 -13.16 5.30
C GLN A 313 -20.21 -14.37 4.70
N MET A 314 -19.58 -15.19 5.54
CA MET A 314 -18.71 -16.31 5.20
C MET A 314 -19.00 -17.53 6.09
N PRO A 315 -20.11 -18.25 5.84
CA PRO A 315 -20.51 -19.41 6.65
C PRO A 315 -19.48 -20.54 6.65
N SER A 316 -18.68 -20.65 5.57
CA SER A 316 -17.60 -21.63 5.46
C SER A 316 -16.58 -21.53 6.59
N ASP A 317 -16.31 -20.32 7.10
CA ASP A 317 -15.30 -20.10 8.14
C ASP A 317 -15.73 -20.75 9.47
N MET A 318 -17.01 -20.65 9.82
CA MET A 318 -17.57 -21.31 11.01
C MET A 318 -17.62 -22.84 10.85
N ARG A 319 -17.94 -23.34 9.65
CA ARG A 319 -17.95 -24.79 9.37
C ARG A 319 -16.57 -25.38 9.55
N GLN A 320 -15.58 -24.74 8.95
CA GLN A 320 -14.19 -25.12 9.08
C GLN A 320 -13.77 -25.14 10.56
N LEU A 321 -14.07 -24.09 11.32
CA LEU A 321 -13.78 -24.06 12.75
C LEU A 321 -14.43 -25.23 13.51
N LYS A 322 -15.73 -25.51 13.27
CA LYS A 322 -16.46 -26.64 13.86
C LYS A 322 -15.83 -27.99 13.51
N GLU A 323 -15.47 -28.22 12.24
CA GLU A 323 -14.79 -29.44 11.78
C GLU A 323 -13.44 -29.65 12.49
N GLY A 324 -12.75 -28.56 12.84
CA GLY A 324 -11.51 -28.59 13.59
C GLY A 324 -11.66 -29.03 15.05
N MET A 325 -12.84 -28.87 15.66
CA MET A 325 -13.08 -29.14 17.08
C MET A 325 -13.09 -30.63 17.37
N ARG A 326 -12.48 -31.06 18.49
CA ARG A 326 -12.52 -32.46 18.94
C ARG A 326 -13.60 -32.75 19.96
N ASP A 327 -14.01 -31.76 20.75
CA ASP A 327 -15.04 -31.91 21.78
C ASP A 327 -16.45 -31.88 21.17
N PRO A 328 -17.26 -32.95 21.31
CA PRO A 328 -18.64 -32.96 20.86
C PRO A 328 -19.52 -31.87 21.49
N ALA A 329 -19.24 -31.47 22.74
CA ALA A 329 -19.99 -30.42 23.42
C ALA A 329 -19.78 -29.06 22.73
N LEU A 330 -18.54 -28.72 22.38
CA LEU A 330 -18.22 -27.49 21.64
C LEU A 330 -18.77 -27.50 20.21
N ARG A 331 -18.80 -28.67 19.55
CA ARG A 331 -19.47 -28.80 18.24
C ARG A 331 -20.96 -28.52 18.36
N SER A 332 -21.62 -29.06 19.40
CA SER A 332 -23.03 -28.82 19.66
C SER A 332 -23.31 -27.35 20.01
N GLU A 333 -22.42 -26.71 20.77
CA GLU A 333 -22.46 -25.26 21.03
C GLU A 333 -22.44 -24.47 19.71
N MET A 334 -21.50 -24.78 18.81
CA MET A 334 -21.44 -24.16 17.48
C MET A 334 -22.71 -24.41 16.65
N ASP A 335 -23.30 -25.60 16.71
CA ASP A 335 -24.56 -25.87 16.02
C ASP A 335 -25.70 -24.99 16.52
N GLN A 336 -25.81 -24.79 17.83
CA GLN A 336 -26.80 -23.86 18.40
C GLN A 336 -26.53 -22.40 17.97
N LEU A 337 -25.26 -22.00 17.93
CA LEU A 337 -24.85 -20.66 17.47
C LEU A 337 -25.14 -20.46 15.97
N SER A 338 -25.10 -21.51 15.15
CA SER A 338 -25.44 -21.44 13.72
C SER A 338 -26.93 -21.19 13.50
N VAL A 339 -27.79 -21.75 14.36
CA VAL A 339 -29.23 -21.49 14.33
C VAL A 339 -29.52 -20.02 14.65
N GLN A 340 -28.77 -19.41 15.56
CA GLN A 340 -28.89 -17.97 15.85
C GLN A 340 -28.54 -17.09 14.64
N MET A 341 -27.66 -17.54 13.74
CA MET A 341 -27.34 -16.80 12.51
C MET A 341 -28.52 -16.72 11.52
N LEU A 342 -29.46 -17.68 11.54
CA LEU A 342 -30.71 -17.59 10.76
C LEU A 342 -31.49 -16.33 11.14
N TYR A 343 -31.59 -16.07 12.44
CA TYR A 343 -32.30 -14.92 13.00
C TYR A 343 -31.55 -13.60 12.76
N ALA A 344 -30.22 -13.64 12.62
CA ALA A 344 -29.40 -12.49 12.25
C ALA A 344 -29.44 -12.13 10.74
N GLY A 345 -30.28 -12.80 9.94
CA GLY A 345 -30.54 -12.44 8.54
C GLY A 345 -29.72 -13.22 7.50
N ASN A 346 -29.05 -14.30 7.87
CA ASN A 346 -28.31 -15.17 6.93
C ASN A 346 -28.93 -16.55 6.74
N GLY A 347 -30.12 -16.59 6.14
CA GLY A 347 -30.84 -17.84 5.87
C GLY A 347 -30.00 -18.90 5.14
N LEU A 348 -29.37 -18.50 4.03
CA LEU A 348 -28.56 -19.38 3.17
C LEU A 348 -27.36 -20.01 3.89
N GLY A 349 -26.67 -19.24 4.73
CA GLY A 349 -25.49 -19.72 5.43
C GLY A 349 -25.78 -20.74 6.52
N ALA A 350 -26.94 -20.68 7.16
CA ALA A 350 -27.28 -21.62 8.22
C ALA A 350 -27.94 -22.92 7.71
N PHE A 351 -28.59 -22.93 6.54
CA PHE A 351 -28.99 -24.20 5.88
C PHE A 351 -27.80 -25.12 5.62
N LEU A 352 -26.66 -24.55 5.23
CA LEU A 352 -25.38 -25.26 5.03
C LEU A 352 -24.84 -25.95 6.30
N PHE A 353 -25.36 -25.64 7.48
CA PHE A 353 -25.04 -26.32 8.75
C PHE A 353 -26.13 -27.29 9.17
N LEU A 354 -27.40 -26.94 8.97
CA LEU A 354 -28.53 -27.83 9.26
C LEU A 354 -28.45 -29.14 8.46
N ASP A 355 -28.07 -29.07 7.19
CA ASP A 355 -27.86 -30.27 6.35
C ASP A 355 -26.75 -31.19 6.91
N ALA A 356 -25.78 -30.64 7.66
CA ALA A 356 -24.69 -31.40 8.27
C ALA A 356 -25.01 -31.90 9.70
N ILE A 357 -26.18 -31.57 10.24
CA ILE A 357 -26.69 -32.06 11.54
C ILE A 357 -27.61 -33.28 11.34
N GLU A 358 -28.18 -33.45 10.15
CA GLU A 358 -29.08 -34.57 9.83
C GLU A 358 -28.37 -35.87 9.42
N ASP A 359 -27.05 -35.82 9.15
CA ASP A 359 -26.14 -36.97 8.95
C ASP A 359 -25.38 -37.30 10.24
#